data_AF-A0A3L7PH53-F1
#
_entry.id   AF-A0A3L7PH53-F1
#
_cell.length_a   1.000
_cell.length_b   1.000
_cell.length_c   1.000
_cell.angle_alpha   90.00
_cell.angle_beta   90.00
_cell.angle_gamma   90.00
#
_symmetry.space_group_name_H-M   'P 1'
#
loop_
_entity.id
_entity.type
_entity.pdbx_description
1 polymer ?
#
loop_
_entity_poly.entity_id
_entity_poly.type
_entity_poly.pdbx_seq_one_letter_code
_entity_poly.pdbx_strand_id
1 'polypeptide(L)'
;MIRRHPIRCVSQVRHSVPGRRVVFLWHAVLAASSVAPVLSAQPLGEEPGKATQQELMAARGLVRHQGGWRTAQEIDLIERGERANLARKEWIAKLDRLRRRLDQPAEKDAAAEEIREIADPFAVPALAAALAREPVLRVRGWYVESLSRIRSSDALGVLVATALDHADPETRIAAVERLTTIGPHVALPTLVAALHSADNAQVNRAAEALGRLGVPSVVGPLIDALETQHVVVTGGGTPEGSTSATFTPTGGGLSMGGGPKRSKVTVRNERVLEALVALTGTNLEWDSRAWRAWLAMRQAPPPGFDPRRG
;
A
#
# COMPACT_ATOMS: atom_id res chain seq x y z
N MET A 1 -27.49 -47.80 -19.23
CA MET A 1 -27.39 -48.98 -18.34
C MET A 1 -26.72 -48.57 -17.03
N ILE A 2 -27.52 -48.39 -16.00
CA ILE A 2 -27.10 -47.99 -14.65
C ILE A 2 -26.74 -49.28 -13.90
N ARG A 3 -25.50 -49.42 -13.44
CA ARG A 3 -25.10 -50.48 -12.51
C ARG A 3 -24.61 -49.84 -11.20
N ARG A 4 -25.52 -49.77 -10.24
CA ARG A 4 -25.21 -49.76 -8.80
C ARG A 4 -24.62 -51.11 -8.43
N HIS A 5 -23.70 -51.19 -7.46
CA HIS A 5 -23.44 -52.31 -6.53
C HIS A 5 -22.37 -51.86 -5.48
N PRO A 6 -22.22 -52.52 -4.32
CA PRO A 6 -22.60 -51.91 -3.04
C PRO A 6 -21.49 -51.81 -1.98
N ILE A 7 -21.91 -51.22 -0.85
CA ILE A 7 -21.25 -50.97 0.43
C ILE A 7 -20.61 -52.24 1.04
N ARG A 8 -19.40 -52.10 1.60
CA ARG A 8 -18.84 -53.00 2.63
C ARG A 8 -18.45 -52.21 3.88
N CYS A 9 -18.95 -52.67 5.02
CA CYS A 9 -18.59 -52.28 6.39
C CYS A 9 -17.27 -52.95 6.85
N VAL A 10 -16.86 -52.57 8.07
CA VAL A 10 -15.82 -53.14 8.98
C VAL A 10 -14.49 -52.35 8.90
N SER A 11 -13.82 -51.88 9.96
CA SER A 11 -13.81 -52.21 11.40
C SER A 11 -13.37 -51.01 12.25
N GLN A 12 -13.85 -51.00 13.51
CA GLN A 12 -13.38 -50.20 14.64
C GLN A 12 -11.87 -50.34 14.90
N VAL A 13 -11.22 -49.25 15.30
CA VAL A 13 -10.21 -49.26 16.37
C VAL A 13 -10.53 -48.11 17.34
N ARG A 14 -10.78 -48.48 18.59
CA ARG A 14 -10.94 -47.59 19.75
C ARG A 14 -9.56 -47.25 20.30
N HIS A 15 -9.31 -46.00 20.68
CA HIS A 15 -8.51 -45.68 21.86
C HIS A 15 -9.10 -44.47 22.62
N SER A 16 -9.00 -44.60 23.94
CA SER A 16 -9.68 -43.93 25.05
C SER A 16 -9.00 -42.62 25.49
N VAL A 17 -9.75 -41.51 25.66
CA VAL A 17 -10.12 -40.82 26.96
C VAL A 17 -9.05 -39.81 27.46
N PRO A 18 -9.31 -38.76 28.29
CA PRO A 18 -10.49 -37.90 28.60
C PRO A 18 -10.16 -36.40 28.26
N GLY A 19 -10.96 -35.33 28.46
CA GLY A 19 -12.23 -35.05 29.11
C GLY A 19 -12.38 -33.52 29.25
N ARG A 20 -13.63 -33.05 29.16
CA ARG A 20 -14.21 -31.73 29.51
C ARG A 20 -15.09 -31.21 28.37
N ARG A 21 -16.34 -31.68 28.35
CA ARG A 21 -17.46 -30.97 27.74
C ARG A 21 -18.51 -30.76 28.82
N VAL A 22 -18.79 -29.50 29.10
CA VAL A 22 -19.88 -29.04 29.96
C VAL A 22 -21.17 -29.32 29.20
N VAL A 23 -22.00 -30.23 29.72
CA VAL A 23 -23.33 -30.54 29.22
C VAL A 23 -24.32 -29.74 30.04
N PHE A 24 -24.99 -28.76 29.44
CA PHE A 24 -26.20 -28.18 30.02
C PHE A 24 -27.38 -29.09 29.68
N LEU A 25 -27.89 -29.79 30.70
CA LEU A 25 -29.16 -30.51 30.65
C LEU A 25 -30.31 -29.50 30.76
N TRP A 26 -31.19 -29.46 29.76
CA TRP A 26 -32.56 -28.97 29.92
C TRP A 26 -33.47 -30.19 30.12
N HIS A 27 -34.05 -30.32 31.30
CA HIS A 27 -35.14 -31.26 31.55
C HIS A 27 -36.47 -30.60 31.21
N ALA A 28 -37.15 -31.17 30.21
CA ALA A 28 -38.55 -30.91 29.95
C ALA A 28 -39.39 -31.80 30.89
N VAL A 29 -40.12 -31.19 31.82
CA VAL A 29 -41.17 -31.85 32.60
C VAL A 29 -42.51 -31.54 31.94
N LEU A 30 -43.10 -32.57 31.34
CA LEU A 30 -44.49 -32.60 30.88
C LEU A 30 -45.39 -32.88 32.08
N ALA A 31 -46.20 -31.89 32.46
CA ALA A 31 -47.35 -32.08 33.35
C ALA A 31 -48.63 -31.82 32.54
N ALA A 32 -49.38 -32.90 32.30
CA ALA A 32 -50.72 -32.85 31.74
C ALA A 32 -51.71 -32.49 32.85
N SER A 33 -52.43 -31.39 32.67
CA SER A 33 -53.64 -31.07 33.43
C SER A 33 -54.72 -30.65 32.46
N SER A 34 -55.78 -31.46 32.40
CA SER A 34 -57.01 -31.20 31.66
C SER A 34 -57.75 -30.01 32.26
N VAL A 35 -58.01 -28.99 31.46
CA VAL A 35 -58.97 -27.91 31.77
C VAL A 35 -59.94 -27.81 30.60
N ALA A 36 -61.24 -27.85 30.94
CA ALA A 36 -62.36 -27.74 30.02
C ALA A 36 -62.32 -26.42 29.20
N PRO A 37 -63.00 -26.35 28.04
CA PRO A 37 -62.89 -25.20 27.16
C PRO A 37 -63.68 -24.03 27.77
N VAL A 38 -62.97 -23.05 28.32
CA VAL A 38 -63.53 -21.72 28.51
C VAL A 38 -63.55 -21.05 27.16
N LEU A 39 -64.77 -20.81 26.67
CA LEU A 39 -65.08 -19.97 25.51
C LEU A 39 -64.69 -18.52 25.84
N SER A 40 -63.40 -18.23 25.86
CA SER A 40 -62.88 -16.86 25.93
C SER A 40 -62.73 -16.34 24.51
N ALA A 41 -63.61 -15.40 24.18
CA ALA A 41 -63.55 -14.42 23.10
C ALA A 41 -62.42 -14.60 22.09
N GLN A 42 -62.81 -14.85 20.84
CA GLN A 42 -62.00 -14.47 19.68
C GLN A 42 -61.46 -13.05 19.92
N PRO A 43 -60.16 -12.77 19.74
CA PRO A 43 -59.74 -11.39 19.60
C PRO A 43 -60.45 -10.86 18.37
N LEU A 44 -61.46 -10.03 18.63
CA LEU A 44 -62.03 -9.06 17.72
C LEU A 44 -60.88 -8.46 16.93
N GLY A 45 -61.04 -8.45 15.60
CA GLY A 45 -60.04 -7.94 14.68
C GLY A 45 -59.44 -6.65 15.20
N GLU A 46 -58.16 -6.70 15.57
CA GLU A 46 -57.33 -5.51 15.61
C GLU A 46 -57.26 -5.03 14.17
N GLU A 47 -58.08 -4.01 13.86
CA GLU A 47 -57.81 -3.02 12.83
C GLU A 47 -56.29 -2.82 12.76
N PRO A 48 -55.63 -2.90 11.58
CA PRO A 48 -54.20 -2.70 11.49
C PRO A 48 -53.89 -1.28 11.99
N GLY A 49 -53.53 -1.18 13.27
CA GLY A 49 -53.08 0.05 13.89
C GLY A 49 -51.96 0.58 13.03
N LYS A 50 -52.05 1.87 12.64
CA LYS A 50 -51.11 2.50 11.71
C LYS A 50 -49.69 2.09 12.08
N ALA A 51 -49.08 1.24 11.25
CA ALA A 51 -47.77 0.65 11.53
C ALA A 51 -46.81 1.76 11.94
N THR A 52 -46.11 1.57 13.06
CA THR A 52 -45.22 2.62 13.55
C THR A 52 -44.14 2.88 12.52
N GLN A 53 -43.65 4.12 12.41
CA GLN A 53 -42.58 4.45 11.45
C GLN A 53 -41.38 3.50 11.62
N GLN A 54 -41.12 3.03 12.84
CA GLN A 54 -40.06 2.06 13.12
C GLN A 54 -40.35 0.68 12.55
N GLU A 55 -41.57 0.16 12.70
CA GLU A 55 -41.99 -1.11 12.09
C GLU A 55 -41.95 -1.04 10.56
N LEU A 56 -42.38 0.08 9.97
CA LEU A 56 -42.32 0.29 8.51
C LEU A 56 -40.88 0.33 7.99
N MET A 57 -39.96 0.96 8.73
CA MET A 57 -38.55 0.99 8.34
C MET A 57 -37.86 -0.36 8.60
N ALA A 58 -38.18 -1.05 9.69
CA ALA A 58 -37.69 -2.39 9.98
C ALA A 58 -38.17 -3.42 8.94
N ALA A 59 -39.44 -3.34 8.51
CA ALA A 59 -39.98 -4.17 7.43
C ALA A 59 -39.30 -3.91 6.08
N ARG A 60 -38.73 -2.72 5.89
CA ARG A 60 -37.88 -2.35 4.74
C ARG A 60 -36.41 -2.77 4.91
N GLY A 61 -36.07 -3.46 6.00
CA GLY A 61 -34.71 -3.91 6.31
C GLY A 61 -33.78 -2.83 6.85
N LEU A 62 -34.33 -1.70 7.31
CA LEU A 62 -33.58 -0.57 7.86
C LEU A 62 -33.59 -0.62 9.39
N VAL A 63 -32.41 -0.46 9.98
CA VAL A 63 -32.17 -0.40 11.43
C VAL A 63 -31.67 0.99 11.78
N ARG A 64 -32.05 1.49 12.96
CA ARG A 64 -31.60 2.80 13.43
C ARG A 64 -30.17 2.68 13.97
N HIS A 65 -29.23 3.41 13.38
CA HIS A 65 -27.82 3.45 13.80
C HIS A 65 -27.27 4.87 13.72
N GLN A 66 -26.68 5.36 14.82
CA GLN A 66 -26.12 6.71 14.96
C GLN A 66 -27.10 7.83 14.52
N GLY A 67 -28.37 7.73 14.93
CA GLY A 67 -29.39 8.74 14.65
C GLY A 67 -30.04 8.66 13.25
N GLY A 68 -29.53 7.83 12.33
CA GLY A 68 -30.08 7.59 10.99
C GLY A 68 -30.66 6.19 10.79
N TRP A 69 -31.48 6.01 9.76
CA TRP A 69 -31.93 4.70 9.29
C TRP A 69 -30.92 4.15 8.29
N ARG A 70 -30.35 2.99 8.56
CA ARG A 70 -29.31 2.36 7.74
C ARG A 70 -29.63 0.89 7.52
N THR A 71 -29.11 0.31 6.45
CA THR A 71 -29.23 -1.15 6.26
C THR A 71 -28.26 -1.88 7.19
N ALA A 72 -28.51 -3.16 7.47
CA ALA A 72 -27.58 -3.97 8.28
C ALA A 72 -26.17 -4.07 7.65
N GLN A 73 -26.09 -4.10 6.32
CA GLN A 73 -24.81 -4.11 5.59
C GLN A 73 -24.04 -2.81 5.78
N GLU A 74 -24.74 -1.68 5.72
CA GLU A 74 -24.14 -0.35 5.92
C GLU A 74 -23.62 -0.20 7.35
N ILE A 75 -24.38 -0.66 8.34
CA ILE A 75 -23.96 -0.64 9.75
C ILE A 75 -22.67 -1.46 9.94
N ASP A 76 -22.62 -2.68 9.42
CA ASP A 76 -21.43 -3.52 9.52
C ASP A 76 -20.20 -2.89 8.82
N LEU A 77 -20.38 -2.24 7.67
CA LEU A 77 -19.31 -1.48 7.01
C LEU A 77 -18.79 -0.32 7.87
N ILE A 78 -19.69 0.44 8.51
CA ILE A 78 -19.33 1.55 9.41
C ILE A 78 -18.57 1.03 10.62
N GLU A 79 -19.11 0.03 11.30
CA GLU A 79 -18.51 -0.54 12.51
C GLU A 79 -17.15 -1.19 12.21
N ARG A 80 -16.99 -1.84 11.05
CA ARG A 80 -15.67 -2.32 10.59
C ARG A 80 -14.70 -1.16 10.37
N GLY A 81 -15.15 -0.07 9.76
CA GLY A 81 -14.34 1.13 9.54
C GLY A 81 -13.92 1.79 10.85
N GLU A 82 -14.83 1.92 11.81
CA GLU A 82 -14.55 2.46 13.15
C GLU A 82 -13.55 1.59 13.91
N ARG A 83 -13.74 0.26 13.89
CA ARG A 83 -12.79 -0.70 14.49
C ARG A 83 -11.40 -0.58 13.87
N ALA A 84 -11.31 -0.50 12.54
CA ALA A 84 -10.04 -0.30 11.84
C ALA A 84 -9.38 1.06 12.20
N ASN A 85 -10.18 2.11 12.35
CA ASN A 85 -9.69 3.43 12.75
C ASN A 85 -9.19 3.45 14.19
N LEU A 86 -9.89 2.77 15.11
CA LEU A 86 -9.46 2.63 16.50
C LEU A 86 -8.14 1.85 16.58
N ALA A 87 -8.07 0.68 15.92
CA ALA A 87 -6.85 -0.13 15.89
C ALA A 87 -5.64 0.66 15.37
N ARG A 88 -5.80 1.44 14.29
CA ARG A 88 -4.74 2.32 13.76
C ARG A 88 -4.29 3.37 14.79
N LYS A 89 -5.23 3.98 15.53
CA LYS A 89 -4.90 4.97 16.57
C LYS A 89 -4.19 4.32 17.76
N GLU A 90 -4.63 3.15 18.19
CA GLU A 90 -4.00 2.38 19.26
C GLU A 90 -2.56 1.99 18.91
N TRP A 91 -2.29 1.66 17.65
CA TRP A 91 -0.94 1.38 17.16
C TRP A 91 0.00 2.58 17.25
N ILE A 92 -0.48 3.80 17.02
CA ILE A 92 0.33 5.02 17.21
C ILE A 92 0.78 5.11 18.67
N ALA A 93 -0.17 5.02 19.61
CA ALA A 93 0.14 5.08 21.04
C ALA A 93 1.04 3.92 21.51
N LYS A 94 0.84 2.71 20.96
CA LYS A 94 1.68 1.55 21.24
C LYS A 94 3.11 1.76 20.74
N LEU A 95 3.28 2.24 19.51
CA LEU A 95 4.59 2.46 18.91
C LEU A 95 5.37 3.56 19.63
N ASP A 96 4.70 4.64 20.06
CA ASP A 96 5.32 5.70 20.87
C ASP A 96 5.74 5.19 22.27
N ARG A 97 5.01 4.22 22.85
CA ARG A 97 5.46 3.52 24.08
C ARG A 97 6.68 2.65 23.80
N LEU A 98 6.69 1.87 22.71
CA LEU A 98 7.83 1.04 22.33
C LEU A 98 9.08 1.89 22.09
N ARG A 99 8.93 3.03 21.42
CA ARG A 99 10.04 3.94 21.16
C ARG A 99 10.65 4.51 22.43
N ARG A 100 9.85 4.83 23.46
CA ARG A 100 10.36 5.26 24.77
C ARG A 100 11.04 4.13 25.54
N ARG A 101 10.58 2.89 25.39
CA ARG A 101 11.24 1.71 25.99
C ARG A 101 12.60 1.43 25.36
N LEU A 102 12.81 1.78 24.09
CA LEU A 102 14.12 1.70 23.45
C LEU A 102 15.19 2.61 24.08
N ASP A 103 14.77 3.70 24.71
CA ASP A 103 15.70 4.62 25.42
C ASP A 103 16.11 4.07 26.79
N GLN A 104 15.41 3.04 27.30
CA GLN A 104 15.71 2.41 28.59
C GLN A 104 16.66 1.21 28.40
N PRO A 105 17.88 1.23 28.96
CA PRO A 105 18.87 0.17 28.73
C PRO A 105 18.38 -1.24 29.07
N ALA A 106 17.58 -1.38 30.13
CA ALA A 106 17.06 -2.66 30.58
C ALA A 106 15.96 -3.25 29.67
N GLU A 107 15.24 -2.41 28.92
CA GLU A 107 14.11 -2.83 28.07
C GLU A 107 14.41 -2.74 26.58
N LYS A 108 15.55 -2.16 26.20
CA LYS A 108 15.91 -1.85 24.81
C LYS A 108 15.83 -3.06 23.90
N ASP A 109 16.40 -4.19 24.30
CA ASP A 109 16.44 -5.39 23.45
C ASP A 109 15.05 -6.01 23.30
N ALA A 110 14.26 -6.04 24.39
CA ALA A 110 12.88 -6.52 24.36
C ALA A 110 11.97 -5.63 23.50
N ALA A 111 12.11 -4.30 23.60
CA ALA A 111 11.35 -3.36 22.78
C ALA A 111 11.78 -3.41 21.31
N ALA A 112 13.07 -3.64 21.02
CA ALA A 112 13.57 -3.83 19.66
C ALA A 112 13.02 -5.11 19.02
N GLU A 113 12.97 -6.21 19.77
CA GLU A 113 12.31 -7.45 19.32
C GLU A 113 10.83 -7.20 19.05
N GLU A 114 10.11 -6.61 19.99
CA GLU A 114 8.67 -6.37 19.84
C GLU A 114 8.37 -5.49 18.62
N ILE A 115 9.19 -4.47 18.33
CA ILE A 115 9.06 -3.68 17.11
C ILE A 115 9.25 -4.57 15.88
N ARG A 116 10.37 -5.30 15.79
CA ARG A 116 10.66 -6.18 14.63
C ARG A 116 9.61 -7.25 14.41
N GLU A 117 8.94 -7.71 15.47
CA GLU A 117 7.90 -8.73 15.40
C GLU A 117 6.51 -8.19 14.99
N ILE A 118 6.36 -6.87 14.81
CA ILE A 118 5.08 -6.30 14.36
C ILE A 118 4.71 -6.87 12.97
N ALA A 119 3.59 -7.59 12.93
CA ALA A 119 3.02 -8.18 11.72
C ALA A 119 1.56 -7.75 11.47
N ASP A 120 1.01 -6.84 12.27
CA ASP A 120 -0.37 -6.36 12.14
C ASP A 120 -0.49 -5.34 10.99
N PRO A 121 -1.35 -5.57 9.97
CA PRO A 121 -1.61 -4.60 8.91
C PRO A 121 -2.09 -3.22 9.39
N PHE A 122 -2.80 -3.14 10.53
CA PHE A 122 -3.23 -1.86 11.10
C PHE A 122 -2.08 -1.03 11.66
N ALA A 123 -0.90 -1.62 11.88
CA ALA A 123 0.29 -0.90 12.32
C ALA A 123 0.97 -0.10 11.19
N VAL A 124 0.68 -0.39 9.92
CA VAL A 124 1.39 0.20 8.76
C VAL A 124 1.42 1.73 8.79
N PRO A 125 0.30 2.45 9.02
CA PRO A 125 0.34 3.92 9.06
C PRO A 125 1.18 4.46 10.23
N ALA A 126 1.15 3.79 11.38
CA ALA A 126 1.94 4.17 12.55
C ALA A 126 3.44 3.96 12.29
N LEU A 127 3.82 2.82 11.71
CA LEU A 127 5.20 2.50 11.33
C LEU A 127 5.73 3.48 10.27
N ALA A 128 4.93 3.80 9.25
CA ALA A 128 5.31 4.77 8.22
C ALA A 128 5.58 6.17 8.82
N ALA A 129 4.67 6.63 9.68
CA ALA A 129 4.81 7.92 10.33
C ALA A 129 5.99 7.97 11.32
N ALA A 130 6.28 6.86 12.01
CA ALA A 130 7.43 6.75 12.91
C ALA A 130 8.76 6.69 12.15
N LEU A 131 8.82 5.93 11.05
CA LEU A 131 9.99 5.83 10.18
C LEU A 131 10.43 7.20 9.65
N ALA A 132 9.48 8.02 9.18
CA ALA A 132 9.77 9.34 8.63
C ALA A 132 10.39 10.33 9.64
N ARG A 133 10.09 10.18 10.93
CA ARG A 133 10.56 11.08 12.00
C ARG A 133 11.72 10.52 12.82
N GLU A 134 12.07 9.25 12.65
CA GLU A 134 13.04 8.58 13.50
C GLU A 134 14.47 9.04 13.19
N PRO A 135 15.19 9.63 14.17
CA PRO A 135 16.57 10.06 13.95
C PRO A 135 17.57 8.90 13.94
N VAL A 136 17.29 7.80 14.64
CA VAL A 136 18.25 6.71 14.81
C VAL A 136 18.15 5.71 13.65
N LEU A 137 19.21 5.61 12.85
CA LEU A 137 19.31 4.69 11.71
C LEU A 137 18.90 3.25 12.06
N ARG A 138 19.45 2.69 13.15
CA ARG A 138 19.16 1.31 13.57
C ARG A 138 17.67 1.09 13.84
N VAL A 139 17.00 2.08 14.41
CA VAL A 139 15.55 2.02 14.71
C VAL A 139 14.73 2.11 13.42
N ARG A 140 15.15 2.96 12.47
CA ARG A 140 14.57 2.99 11.10
C ARG A 140 14.65 1.62 10.43
N GLY A 141 15.80 0.94 10.56
CA GLY A 141 15.98 -0.42 10.07
C GLY A 141 14.98 -1.42 10.65
N TRP A 142 14.66 -1.32 11.95
CA TRP A 142 13.63 -2.16 12.58
C TRP A 142 12.22 -1.87 12.06
N TYR A 143 11.85 -0.60 11.86
CA TYR A 143 10.55 -0.27 11.26
C TYR A 143 10.44 -0.78 9.83
N VAL A 144 11.49 -0.65 9.02
CA VAL A 144 11.56 -1.20 7.66
C VAL A 144 11.44 -2.74 7.67
N GLU A 145 12.10 -3.41 8.62
CA GLU A 145 11.96 -4.86 8.81
C GLU A 145 10.52 -5.26 9.18
N SER A 146 9.89 -4.51 10.08
CA SER A 146 8.50 -4.73 10.49
C SER A 146 7.53 -4.59 9.32
N LEU A 147 7.67 -3.51 8.54
CA LEU A 147 6.89 -3.29 7.31
C LEU A 147 7.07 -4.44 6.32
N SER A 148 8.28 -4.98 6.19
CA SER A 148 8.56 -6.11 5.31
C SER A 148 7.91 -7.43 5.74
N ARG A 149 7.67 -7.61 7.05
CA ARG A 149 6.99 -8.78 7.62
C ARG A 149 5.47 -8.74 7.42
N ILE A 150 4.87 -7.55 7.46
CA ILE A 150 3.42 -7.38 7.29
C ILE A 150 2.94 -7.86 5.91
N ARG A 151 3.73 -7.61 4.85
CA ARG A 151 3.46 -8.07 3.47
C ARG A 151 2.08 -7.70 2.90
N SER A 152 1.40 -6.70 3.46
CA SER A 152 0.17 -6.13 2.89
C SER A 152 0.50 -5.18 1.72
N SER A 153 -0.47 -4.95 0.83
CA SER A 153 -0.33 -3.95 -0.25
C SER A 153 0.10 -2.59 0.27
N ASP A 154 -0.45 -2.17 1.41
CA ASP A 154 -0.17 -0.89 2.03
C ASP A 154 1.26 -0.84 2.55
N ALA A 155 1.75 -1.93 3.19
CA ALA A 155 3.12 -2.01 3.67
C ALA A 155 4.14 -1.97 2.52
N LEU A 156 3.84 -2.67 1.41
CA LEU A 156 4.68 -2.66 0.21
C LEU A 156 4.70 -1.27 -0.42
N GLY A 157 3.56 -0.58 -0.48
CA GLY A 157 3.49 0.81 -0.92
C GLY A 157 4.38 1.74 -0.08
N VAL A 158 4.38 1.57 1.24
CA VAL A 158 5.26 2.35 2.14
C VAL A 158 6.74 2.03 1.91
N LEU A 159 7.11 0.76 1.71
CA LEU A 159 8.50 0.39 1.42
C LEU A 159 8.99 0.99 0.10
N VAL A 160 8.16 0.98 -0.94
CA VAL A 160 8.49 1.60 -2.23
C VAL A 160 8.63 3.11 -2.11
N ALA A 161 7.70 3.78 -1.43
CA ALA A 161 7.81 5.22 -1.15
C ALA A 161 9.06 5.55 -0.33
N THR A 162 9.41 4.71 0.64
CA THR A 162 10.63 4.86 1.45
C THR A 162 11.87 4.73 0.56
N ALA A 163 11.92 3.77 -0.35
CA ALA A 163 13.04 3.58 -1.28
C ALA A 163 13.25 4.78 -2.21
N LEU A 164 12.18 5.49 -2.59
CA LEU A 164 12.23 6.62 -3.51
C LEU A 164 12.49 7.97 -2.82
N ASP A 165 11.85 8.21 -1.68
CA ASP A 165 11.68 9.58 -1.16
C ASP A 165 12.25 9.79 0.25
N HIS A 166 12.71 8.73 0.93
CA HIS A 166 13.28 8.90 2.26
C HIS A 166 14.58 9.72 2.22
N ALA A 167 14.73 10.67 3.16
CA ALA A 167 15.84 11.61 3.17
C ALA A 167 17.21 10.92 3.33
N ASP A 168 17.27 9.93 4.22
CA ASP A 168 18.47 9.17 4.55
C ASP A 168 18.77 8.06 3.51
N PRO A 169 19.97 8.05 2.89
CA PRO A 169 20.34 7.05 1.87
C PRO A 169 20.37 5.61 2.36
N GLU A 170 20.90 5.36 3.55
CA GLU A 170 20.99 4.00 4.10
C GLU A 170 19.59 3.41 4.36
N THR A 171 18.65 4.23 4.81
CA THR A 171 17.24 3.82 4.97
C THR A 171 16.59 3.49 3.63
N ARG A 172 16.89 4.23 2.55
CA ARG A 172 16.41 3.90 1.20
C ARG A 172 16.94 2.54 0.75
N ILE A 173 18.24 2.30 0.96
CA ILE A 173 18.89 1.03 0.60
C ILE A 173 18.27 -0.13 1.37
N ALA A 174 18.08 0.02 2.69
CA ALA A 174 17.43 -1.00 3.52
C ALA A 174 16.02 -1.35 3.00
N ALA A 175 15.24 -0.34 2.56
CA ALA A 175 13.93 -0.59 1.96
C ALA A 175 14.03 -1.40 0.66
N VAL A 176 14.99 -1.09 -0.22
CA VAL A 176 15.25 -1.84 -1.46
C VAL A 176 15.67 -3.29 -1.17
N GLU A 177 16.53 -3.52 -0.18
CA GLU A 177 16.95 -4.87 0.22
C GLU A 177 15.76 -5.71 0.70
N ARG A 178 14.85 -5.12 1.48
CA ARG A 178 13.61 -5.79 1.89
C ARG A 178 12.69 -6.07 0.71
N LEU A 179 12.53 -5.13 -0.22
CA LEU A 179 11.75 -5.34 -1.45
C LEU A 179 12.34 -6.48 -2.31
N THR A 180 13.67 -6.57 -2.40
CA THR A 180 14.37 -7.67 -3.08
C THR A 180 14.03 -9.02 -2.45
N THR A 181 14.02 -9.08 -1.12
CA THR A 181 13.71 -10.29 -0.34
C THR A 181 12.24 -10.73 -0.50
N ILE A 182 11.31 -9.77 -0.55
CA ILE A 182 9.88 -10.06 -0.73
C ILE A 182 9.60 -10.53 -2.16
N GLY A 183 10.23 -9.87 -3.13
CA GLY A 183 10.08 -10.16 -4.55
C GLY A 183 10.12 -8.87 -5.36
N PRO A 184 11.05 -8.73 -6.32
CA PRO A 184 11.26 -7.48 -7.04
C PRO A 184 10.03 -7.05 -7.85
N HIS A 185 9.25 -8.02 -8.34
CA HIS A 185 8.07 -7.79 -9.19
C HIS A 185 7.01 -6.86 -8.59
N VAL A 186 6.91 -6.78 -7.26
CA VAL A 186 5.95 -5.90 -6.58
C VAL A 186 6.33 -4.43 -6.73
N ALA A 187 7.64 -4.12 -6.67
CA ALA A 187 8.14 -2.74 -6.70
C ALA A 187 8.40 -2.23 -8.13
N LEU A 188 8.62 -3.14 -9.09
CA LEU A 188 9.02 -2.80 -10.45
C LEU A 188 8.12 -1.75 -11.14
N PRO A 189 6.78 -1.89 -11.18
CA PRO A 189 5.94 -0.93 -11.91
C PRO A 189 6.10 0.50 -11.38
N THR A 190 6.14 0.67 -10.06
CA THR A 190 6.25 1.97 -9.42
C THR A 190 7.64 2.57 -9.58
N LEU A 191 8.70 1.77 -9.46
CA LEU A 191 10.07 2.23 -9.68
C LEU A 191 10.32 2.62 -11.15
N VAL A 192 9.77 1.86 -12.11
CA VAL A 192 9.84 2.21 -13.54
C VAL A 192 9.06 3.49 -13.84
N ALA A 193 7.91 3.70 -13.21
CA ALA A 193 7.18 4.96 -13.32
C ALA A 193 8.00 6.14 -12.78
N ALA A 194 8.72 5.96 -11.67
CA ALA A 194 9.56 6.99 -11.07
C ALA A 194 10.76 7.42 -11.94
N LEU A 195 11.19 6.60 -12.92
CA LEU A 195 12.19 7.00 -13.92
C LEU A 195 11.72 8.14 -14.84
N HIS A 196 10.41 8.40 -14.90
CA HIS A 196 9.80 9.47 -15.70
C HIS A 196 9.41 10.69 -14.84
N SER A 197 9.94 10.79 -13.62
CA SER A 197 9.67 11.91 -12.73
C SER A 197 10.24 13.23 -13.27
N ALA A 198 9.59 14.33 -12.93
CA ALA A 198 10.11 15.68 -13.17
C ALA A 198 11.32 16.01 -12.27
N ASP A 199 11.52 15.25 -11.19
CA ASP A 199 12.67 15.40 -10.31
C ASP A 199 13.76 14.37 -10.66
N ASN A 200 14.90 14.87 -11.17
CA ASN A 200 16.06 14.04 -11.49
C ASN A 200 16.63 13.32 -10.26
N ALA A 201 16.47 13.86 -9.04
CA ALA A 201 16.90 13.16 -7.84
C ALA A 201 16.07 11.88 -7.65
N GLN A 202 14.76 11.95 -7.89
CA GLN A 202 13.88 10.79 -7.84
C GLN A 202 14.19 9.79 -8.95
N VAL A 203 14.48 10.25 -10.18
CA VAL A 203 14.92 9.40 -11.30
C VAL A 203 16.19 8.61 -10.93
N ASN A 204 17.20 9.30 -10.39
CA ASN A 204 18.45 8.67 -9.98
C ASN A 204 18.26 7.66 -8.83
N ARG A 205 17.39 7.97 -7.86
CA ARG A 205 17.07 7.03 -6.77
C ARG A 205 16.31 5.81 -7.27
N ALA A 206 15.35 5.99 -8.18
CA ALA A 206 14.64 4.90 -8.82
C ALA A 206 15.61 4.00 -9.60
N ALA A 207 16.56 4.59 -10.32
CA ALA A 207 17.58 3.85 -11.05
C ALA A 207 18.52 3.04 -10.14
N GLU A 208 18.98 3.63 -9.03
CA GLU A 208 19.78 2.92 -8.02
C GLU A 208 19.00 1.72 -7.46
N ALA A 209 17.72 1.92 -7.11
CA ALA A 209 16.86 0.84 -6.62
C ALA A 209 16.70 -0.26 -7.67
N LEU A 210 16.42 0.07 -8.93
CA LEU A 210 16.26 -0.89 -10.02
C LEU A 210 17.56 -1.66 -10.33
N GLY A 211 18.70 -0.99 -10.29
CA GLY A 211 20.01 -1.62 -10.42
C GLY A 211 20.26 -2.66 -9.33
N ARG A 212 19.92 -2.35 -8.08
CA ARG A 212 20.02 -3.27 -6.93
C ARG A 212 19.04 -4.44 -7.01
N LEU A 213 17.83 -4.23 -7.55
CA LEU A 213 16.87 -5.32 -7.77
C LEU A 213 17.38 -6.34 -8.81
N GLY A 214 18.30 -5.95 -9.69
CA GLY A 214 18.98 -6.88 -10.59
C GLY A 214 18.11 -7.44 -11.72
N VAL A 215 16.96 -6.81 -12.03
CA VAL A 215 16.01 -7.37 -12.99
C VAL A 215 16.33 -6.93 -14.43
N PRO A 216 16.65 -7.83 -15.36
CA PRO A 216 17.06 -7.45 -16.72
C PRO A 216 15.98 -6.73 -17.55
N SER A 217 14.69 -6.90 -17.21
CA SER A 217 13.59 -6.26 -17.95
C SER A 217 13.58 -4.72 -17.82
N VAL A 218 14.28 -4.17 -16.82
CA VAL A 218 14.34 -2.71 -16.58
C VAL A 218 15.37 -2.00 -17.45
N VAL A 219 16.20 -2.73 -18.20
CA VAL A 219 17.23 -2.15 -19.07
C VAL A 219 16.63 -1.20 -20.10
N GLY A 220 15.52 -1.56 -20.75
CA GLY A 220 14.82 -0.67 -21.69
C GLY A 220 14.41 0.67 -21.06
N PRO A 221 13.61 0.65 -19.98
CA PRO A 221 13.25 1.86 -19.24
C PRO A 221 14.43 2.69 -18.73
N LEU A 222 15.53 2.05 -18.29
CA LEU A 222 16.74 2.76 -17.87
C LEU A 222 17.42 3.47 -19.04
N ILE A 223 17.47 2.87 -20.23
CA ILE A 223 18.01 3.53 -21.44
C ILE A 223 17.23 4.80 -21.77
N ASP A 224 15.90 4.76 -21.63
CA ASP A 224 15.03 5.92 -21.88
C ASP A 224 15.25 7.04 -20.85
N ALA A 225 15.71 6.70 -19.63
CA ALA A 225 15.96 7.64 -18.54
C ALA A 225 17.41 8.16 -18.44
N LEU A 226 18.31 7.78 -19.37
CA LEU A 226 19.72 8.22 -19.38
C LEU A 226 19.86 9.74 -19.42
N GLU A 227 19.08 10.37 -20.29
CA GLU A 227 19.00 11.82 -20.44
C GLU A 227 17.53 12.24 -20.35
N THR A 228 17.19 13.06 -19.36
CA THR A 228 15.84 13.58 -19.17
C THR A 228 15.80 15.07 -19.47
N GLN A 229 14.76 15.50 -20.21
CA GLN A 229 14.57 16.90 -20.58
C GLN A 229 13.50 17.54 -19.72
N HIS A 230 13.87 18.61 -19.03
CA HIS A 230 12.97 19.35 -18.14
C HIS A 230 12.82 20.79 -18.60
N VAL A 231 11.60 21.31 -18.56
CA VAL A 231 11.35 22.72 -18.86
C VAL A 231 11.51 23.50 -17.57
N VAL A 232 12.64 24.20 -17.44
CA VAL A 232 12.88 25.08 -16.31
C VAL A 232 12.33 26.46 -16.65
N VAL A 233 11.51 26.99 -15.76
CA VAL A 233 10.98 28.34 -15.85
C VAL A 233 11.96 29.27 -15.12
N THR A 234 12.91 29.85 -15.84
CA THR A 234 13.85 30.81 -15.25
C THR A 234 13.19 32.18 -15.22
N GLY A 235 12.53 32.49 -14.10
CA GLY A 235 11.79 33.74 -13.90
C GLY A 235 12.58 34.79 -13.13
N GLY A 236 13.30 35.65 -13.87
CA GLY A 236 13.70 37.00 -13.41
C GLY A 236 12.93 38.11 -14.14
N GLY A 237 11.92 37.75 -14.94
CA GLY A 237 11.07 38.68 -15.68
C GLY A 237 9.86 39.07 -14.85
N THR A 238 9.57 40.37 -14.85
CA THR A 238 8.38 41.00 -14.28
C THR A 238 7.10 40.21 -14.62
N PRO A 239 6.11 40.09 -13.71
CA PRO A 239 4.87 39.36 -13.95
C PRO A 239 4.24 39.73 -15.30
N GLU A 240 3.64 38.75 -15.98
CA GLU A 240 2.98 38.95 -17.27
C GLU A 240 1.87 40.00 -17.10
N GLY A 241 1.93 41.08 -17.89
CA GLY A 241 1.03 42.24 -17.75
C GLY A 241 1.49 43.32 -16.76
N SER A 242 2.65 43.17 -16.11
CA SER A 242 3.24 44.26 -15.34
C SER A 242 3.97 45.26 -16.26
N THR A 243 3.57 46.52 -16.15
CA THR A 243 4.25 47.67 -16.77
C THR A 243 5.12 48.32 -15.71
N SER A 244 6.44 48.34 -15.90
CA SER A 244 7.32 49.18 -15.08
C SER A 244 7.60 50.49 -15.82
N ALA A 245 7.31 51.62 -15.18
CA ALA A 245 7.71 52.93 -15.67
C ALA A 245 9.05 53.32 -15.03
N THR A 246 10.02 53.74 -15.84
CA THR A 246 11.30 54.28 -15.35
C THR A 246 11.39 55.74 -15.76
N PHE A 247 11.63 56.61 -14.80
CA PHE A 247 11.79 58.05 -15.03
C PHE A 247 13.26 58.43 -14.87
N THR A 248 13.90 58.88 -15.94
CA THR A 248 15.25 59.44 -15.91
C THR A 248 15.21 60.92 -16.32
N PRO A 249 16.20 61.75 -15.91
CA PRO A 249 16.19 63.19 -16.18
C PRO A 249 16.12 63.55 -17.68
N THR A 250 16.46 62.60 -18.56
CA THR A 250 16.50 62.78 -20.01
C THR A 250 15.28 62.17 -20.73
N GLY A 251 14.34 61.57 -19.99
CA GLY A 251 13.12 60.97 -20.54
C GLY A 251 12.61 59.77 -19.72
N GLY A 252 11.29 59.58 -19.71
CA GLY A 252 10.62 58.44 -19.09
C GLY A 252 10.21 57.38 -20.12
N GLY A 253 10.35 56.10 -19.78
CA GLY A 253 10.00 54.97 -20.64
C GLY A 253 9.11 53.94 -19.91
N LEU A 254 8.15 53.36 -20.65
CA LEU A 254 7.30 52.27 -20.19
C LEU A 254 7.88 50.95 -20.71
N SER A 255 8.23 50.03 -19.80
CA SER A 255 8.69 48.69 -20.13
C SER A 255 7.63 47.65 -19.74
N MET A 256 7.21 46.85 -20.71
CA MET A 256 6.30 45.72 -20.51
C MET A 256 7.10 44.48 -20.11
N GLY A 257 6.75 43.87 -18.98
CA GLY A 257 7.39 42.64 -18.50
C GLY A 257 7.20 41.48 -19.47
N GLY A 258 8.31 40.95 -20.00
CA GLY A 258 8.30 39.68 -20.73
C GLY A 258 8.07 38.55 -19.75
N GLY A 259 6.97 37.81 -19.94
CA GLY A 259 6.60 36.67 -19.09
C GLY A 259 7.73 35.65 -18.91
N PRO A 260 7.57 34.71 -17.97
CA PRO A 260 8.65 33.84 -17.53
C PRO A 260 9.25 33.01 -18.69
N LYS A 261 10.57 33.14 -18.88
CA LYS A 261 11.31 32.41 -19.94
C LYS A 261 11.38 30.93 -19.60
N ARG A 262 10.85 30.09 -20.48
CA ARG A 262 10.93 28.63 -20.38
C ARG A 262 12.13 28.14 -21.18
N SER A 263 13.11 27.54 -20.52
CA SER A 263 14.27 26.91 -21.17
C SER A 263 14.19 25.39 -21.00
N LYS A 264 14.56 24.63 -22.04
CA LYS A 264 14.70 23.19 -21.94
C LYS A 264 16.10 22.88 -21.41
N VAL A 265 16.18 22.29 -20.24
CA VAL A 265 17.42 21.82 -19.63
C VAL A 265 17.47 20.30 -19.78
N THR A 266 18.52 19.80 -20.42
CA THR A 266 18.79 18.36 -20.48
C THR A 266 19.67 18.01 -19.29
N VAL A 267 19.23 17.03 -18.50
CA VAL A 267 19.96 16.54 -17.33
C VAL A 267 20.37 15.10 -17.58
N ARG A 268 21.64 14.79 -17.29
CA ARG A 268 22.21 13.46 -17.37
C ARG A 268 22.07 12.77 -16.02
N ASN A 269 21.56 11.54 -16.03
CA ASN A 269 21.31 10.78 -14.80
C ASN A 269 22.44 9.77 -14.56
N GLU A 270 23.38 10.12 -13.69
CA GLU A 270 24.56 9.29 -13.37
C GLU A 270 24.19 7.92 -12.80
N ARG A 271 23.19 7.86 -11.91
CA ARG A 271 22.76 6.58 -11.31
C ARG A 271 22.09 5.67 -12.32
N VAL A 272 21.51 6.22 -13.38
CA VAL A 272 20.94 5.44 -14.49
C VAL A 272 22.06 4.76 -15.28
N LEU A 273 23.13 5.48 -15.59
CA LEU A 273 24.29 4.90 -16.25
C LEU A 273 24.94 3.82 -15.38
N GLU A 274 25.15 4.08 -14.09
CA GLU A 274 25.68 3.09 -13.14
C GLU A 274 24.82 1.82 -13.10
N ALA A 275 23.50 1.96 -13.03
CA ALA A 275 22.57 0.84 -13.03
C ALA A 275 22.65 0.04 -14.35
N LEU A 276 22.73 0.71 -15.50
CA LEU A 276 22.89 0.05 -16.79
C LEU A 276 24.19 -0.74 -16.88
N VAL A 277 25.32 -0.14 -16.48
CA VAL A 277 26.62 -0.80 -16.48
C VAL A 277 26.60 -2.01 -15.54
N ALA A 278 26.03 -1.87 -14.34
CA ALA A 278 25.92 -2.96 -13.38
C ALA A 278 25.06 -4.12 -13.88
N LEU A 279 23.94 -3.85 -14.56
CA LEU A 279 23.02 -4.88 -15.08
C LEU A 279 23.54 -5.56 -16.35
N THR A 280 24.23 -4.82 -17.22
CA THR A 280 24.61 -5.28 -18.56
C THR A 280 26.06 -5.75 -18.67
N GLY A 281 26.94 -5.29 -17.77
CA GLY A 281 28.38 -5.51 -17.84
C GLY A 281 29.06 -4.75 -18.98
N THR A 282 28.35 -3.87 -19.68
CA THR A 282 28.86 -3.05 -20.78
C THR A 282 28.75 -1.58 -20.45
N ASN A 283 29.68 -0.76 -20.94
CA ASN A 283 29.61 0.69 -20.81
C ASN A 283 29.58 1.33 -22.20
N LEU A 284 28.41 1.83 -22.61
CA LEU A 284 28.22 2.60 -23.83
C LEU A 284 28.04 4.10 -23.54
N GLU A 285 28.45 4.51 -22.33
CA GLU A 285 28.36 5.88 -21.83
C GLU A 285 26.95 6.45 -21.99
N TRP A 286 26.85 7.70 -22.46
CA TRP A 286 25.61 8.47 -22.59
C TRP A 286 24.91 8.26 -23.94
N ASP A 287 25.39 7.35 -24.80
CA ASP A 287 24.79 7.12 -26.12
C ASP A 287 23.55 6.22 -26.04
N SER A 288 22.39 6.86 -25.85
CA SER A 288 21.09 6.17 -25.83
C SER A 288 20.80 5.37 -27.11
N ARG A 289 21.35 5.77 -28.28
CA ARG A 289 21.16 5.05 -29.54
C ARG A 289 22.01 3.79 -29.58
N ALA A 290 23.26 3.86 -29.13
CA ALA A 290 24.12 2.69 -28.98
C ALA A 290 23.51 1.67 -28.01
N TRP A 291 22.99 2.13 -26.88
CA TRP A 291 22.28 1.29 -25.92
C TRP A 291 21.04 0.60 -26.51
N ARG A 292 20.21 1.33 -27.28
CA ARG A 292 19.04 0.73 -27.96
C ARG A 292 19.45 -0.29 -29.02
N ALA A 293 20.49 0.00 -29.81
CA ALA A 293 21.00 -0.93 -30.81
C ALA A 293 21.53 -2.21 -30.15
N TRP A 294 22.26 -2.07 -29.04
CA TRP A 294 22.76 -3.20 -28.24
C TRP A 294 21.63 -4.06 -27.68
N LEU A 295 20.57 -3.43 -27.14
CA LEU A 295 19.41 -4.15 -26.61
C LEU A 295 18.66 -4.90 -27.72
N ALA A 296 18.48 -4.25 -28.88
CA ALA A 296 17.83 -4.85 -30.04
C ALA A 296 18.61 -6.06 -30.57
N MET A 297 19.95 -6.01 -30.62
CA MET A 297 20.77 -7.15 -31.01
C MET A 297 20.61 -8.36 -30.08
N ARG A 298 20.39 -8.13 -28.77
CA ARG A 298 20.17 -9.21 -27.80
C ARG A 298 18.76 -9.79 -27.82
N GLN A 299 17.77 -8.98 -28.21
CA GLN A 299 16.38 -9.42 -28.34
C GLN A 299 16.07 -9.97 -29.73
N ALA A 300 16.97 -9.79 -30.71
CA ALA A 300 16.80 -10.29 -32.05
C ALA A 300 16.68 -11.82 -32.04
N PRO A 301 15.66 -12.38 -32.71
CA PRO A 301 15.58 -13.83 -32.84
C PRO A 301 16.78 -14.35 -33.65
N PRO A 302 17.18 -15.62 -33.45
CA PRO A 302 18.35 -16.18 -34.10
C PRO A 302 18.24 -16.08 -35.63
N PRO A 303 19.37 -15.94 -36.36
CA PRO A 303 19.36 -15.86 -37.81
C PRO A 303 18.68 -17.11 -38.39
N GLY A 304 17.61 -16.90 -39.18
CA GLY A 304 16.77 -17.97 -39.73
C GLY A 304 15.42 -18.18 -39.03
N PHE A 305 15.08 -17.38 -38.00
CA PHE A 305 13.75 -17.39 -37.39
C PHE A 305 12.69 -16.85 -38.35
N ASP A 306 11.85 -17.73 -38.88
CA ASP A 306 10.68 -17.40 -39.69
C ASP A 306 9.44 -17.30 -38.77
N PRO A 307 8.90 -16.10 -38.50
CA PRO A 307 7.74 -15.93 -37.64
C PRO A 307 6.46 -16.58 -38.18
N ARG A 308 6.46 -17.07 -39.43
CA ARG A 308 5.34 -17.80 -40.06
C ARG A 308 5.44 -19.32 -39.90
N ARG A 309 6.54 -19.84 -39.37
CA ARG A 309 6.76 -21.27 -39.05
C ARG A 309 6.66 -21.57 -37.54
N GLY A 310 6.09 -20.64 -36.76
CA GLY A 310 5.73 -20.83 -35.36
C GLY A 310 4.32 -21.39 -35.21
#